data_AF-A0A9P8BAL9-F1
#
_entry.id   AF-A0A9P8BAL9-F1
#
_cell.length_a   1.000
_cell.length_b   1.000
_cell.length_c   1.000
_cell.angle_alpha   90.00
_cell.angle_beta   90.00
_cell.angle_gamma   90.00
#
_symmetry.space_group_name_H-M   'P 1'
#
loop_
_entity.id
_entity.type
_entity.pdbx_description
1 polymer ?
#
loop_
_entity_poly.entity_id
_entity_poly.type
_entity_poly.pdbx_seq_one_letter_code
_entity_poly.pdbx_strand_id
1 'polypeptide(L)'
;MKFSFSLSTITFVALGLAPTALAHGHLNSIAVDGTTYPGPQIGTPLAGGSSIRMINSMNPVKDITSDDMSCGNGAANVTATQSAAVKPGSTISTNWVNGNGGNWPHNVGPLMTYIASCNGKCSDFQSTNAEWLKIDEAGLDNSTGKWIQEDTLYAGKPYTFTFPTGVPAGEYLMRSEIIALHNAQSAGGAEFYPACSQITVAGSSNSALAPPASDEAKFPGGYGASDPGILINVYNPGLVYTFPGPPLAFTTTSTSASNGTDSNSGAMSSATATATAANATSTDDGSDCENDGSDDNSTATTTDAAAATTTAAGNAGMVTVTATAYVTVTTNANAAAAHPTTTIITSVTVDVGAAAATSTAAYRPRHRSRIMARSYFA
;
A
#
# COMPACT_ATOMS: atom_id res chain seq x y z
N MET A 1 -44.74 -39.99 -71.59
CA MET A 1 -43.56 -40.16 -70.71
C MET A 1 -43.75 -39.30 -69.48
N LYS A 2 -43.83 -39.90 -68.29
CA LYS A 2 -44.00 -39.21 -67.00
C LYS A 2 -42.60 -38.84 -66.48
N PHE A 3 -42.31 -37.55 -66.29
CA PHE A 3 -41.13 -37.10 -65.56
C PHE A 3 -41.59 -36.56 -64.20
N SER A 4 -41.41 -37.37 -63.16
CA SER A 4 -41.53 -36.92 -61.77
C SER A 4 -40.21 -36.28 -61.36
N PHE A 5 -40.20 -34.96 -61.16
CA PHE A 5 -39.10 -34.27 -60.49
C PHE A 5 -39.30 -34.36 -58.99
N SER A 6 -38.41 -35.08 -58.31
CA SER A 6 -38.33 -35.12 -56.84
C SER A 6 -37.62 -33.85 -56.37
N LEU A 7 -38.36 -32.95 -55.70
CA LEU A 7 -37.81 -31.79 -55.02
C LEU A 7 -37.10 -32.28 -53.74
N SER A 8 -35.77 -32.46 -53.82
CA SER A 8 -34.94 -32.63 -52.62
C SER A 8 -34.90 -31.31 -51.86
N THR A 9 -35.44 -31.32 -50.66
CA THR A 9 -35.41 -30.21 -49.71
C THR A 9 -33.98 -30.07 -49.17
N ILE A 10 -33.24 -29.06 -49.65
CA ILE A 10 -31.94 -28.70 -49.08
C ILE A 10 -32.22 -27.94 -47.78
N THR A 11 -32.15 -28.65 -46.64
CA THR A 11 -32.16 -28.03 -45.32
C THR A 11 -30.83 -27.33 -45.09
N PHE A 12 -30.79 -26.01 -45.26
CA PHE A 12 -29.67 -25.18 -44.80
C PHE A 12 -29.63 -25.23 -43.27
N VAL A 13 -28.71 -26.01 -42.71
CA VAL A 13 -28.35 -25.90 -41.29
C VAL A 13 -27.55 -24.61 -41.13
N ALA A 14 -28.23 -23.54 -40.74
CA ALA A 14 -27.57 -22.31 -40.30
C ALA A 14 -26.83 -22.62 -38.98
N LEU A 15 -25.53 -22.92 -39.07
CA LEU A 15 -24.64 -22.99 -37.92
C LEU A 15 -24.58 -21.58 -37.32
N GLY A 16 -25.37 -21.32 -36.28
CA GLY A 16 -25.32 -20.07 -35.54
C GLY A 16 -24.00 -19.99 -34.80
N LEU A 17 -23.00 -19.32 -35.39
CA LEU A 17 -21.86 -18.84 -34.62
C LEU A 17 -22.38 -17.76 -33.68
N ALA A 18 -22.53 -18.10 -32.40
CA ALA A 18 -22.75 -17.10 -31.37
C ALA A 18 -21.52 -16.16 -31.39
N PRO A 19 -21.68 -14.86 -31.66
CA PRO A 19 -20.57 -13.93 -31.57
C PRO A 19 -20.11 -13.89 -30.11
N THR A 20 -18.90 -14.38 -29.83
CA THR A 20 -18.29 -14.14 -28.52
C THR A 20 -17.96 -12.64 -28.45
N ALA A 21 -18.50 -11.96 -27.45
CA ALA A 21 -18.25 -10.54 -27.25
C ALA A 21 -16.79 -10.34 -26.83
N LEU A 22 -15.93 -10.03 -27.81
CA LEU A 22 -14.53 -9.63 -27.59
C LEU A 22 -14.37 -8.25 -26.92
N ALA A 23 -15.49 -7.62 -26.57
CA ALA A 23 -15.53 -6.26 -26.04
C ALA A 23 -15.23 -6.16 -24.54
N HIS A 24 -15.09 -7.29 -23.83
CA HIS A 24 -14.94 -7.31 -22.37
C HIS A 24 -13.88 -8.33 -21.92
N GLY A 25 -13.50 -8.29 -20.64
CA GLY A 25 -12.45 -9.15 -20.12
C GLY A 25 -12.51 -9.41 -18.62
N HIS A 26 -11.48 -10.09 -18.11
CA HIS A 26 -11.36 -10.49 -16.72
C HIS A 26 -9.90 -10.67 -16.31
N LEU A 27 -9.65 -10.73 -15.00
CA LEU A 27 -8.35 -11.04 -14.43
C LEU A 27 -8.06 -12.54 -14.63
N ASN A 28 -7.14 -12.85 -15.53
CA ASN A 28 -6.79 -14.22 -15.89
C ASN A 28 -5.77 -14.83 -14.93
N SER A 29 -4.83 -14.02 -14.43
CA SER A 29 -3.83 -14.47 -13.47
C SER A 29 -3.22 -13.28 -12.73
N ILE A 30 -2.67 -13.57 -11.55
CA ILE A 30 -1.70 -12.68 -10.91
C ILE A 30 -0.34 -13.38 -10.87
N ALA A 31 0.75 -12.61 -10.78
CA ALA A 31 2.07 -13.15 -10.47
C ALA A 31 2.69 -12.37 -9.32
N VAL A 32 3.34 -13.07 -8.39
CA VAL A 32 4.05 -12.48 -7.25
C VAL A 32 5.50 -12.94 -7.30
N ASP A 33 6.43 -12.01 -7.44
CA ASP A 33 7.88 -12.28 -7.56
C ASP A 33 8.18 -13.36 -8.62
N GLY A 34 7.45 -13.31 -9.74
CA GLY A 34 7.55 -14.27 -10.86
C GLY A 34 6.75 -15.58 -10.70
N THR A 35 6.15 -15.84 -9.53
CA THR A 35 5.27 -17.00 -9.30
C THR A 35 3.86 -16.70 -9.78
N THR A 36 3.39 -17.41 -10.80
CA THR A 36 2.05 -17.22 -11.38
C THR A 36 0.98 -17.99 -10.62
N TYR A 37 -0.11 -17.30 -10.29
CA TYR A 37 -1.35 -17.86 -9.74
C TYR A 37 -2.46 -17.72 -10.80
N PRO A 38 -2.87 -18.83 -11.45
CA PRO A 38 -3.93 -18.81 -12.45
C PRO A 38 -5.31 -18.58 -11.82
N GLY A 39 -6.17 -17.85 -12.54
CA GLY A 39 -7.56 -17.62 -12.17
C GLY A 39 -8.52 -18.68 -12.72
N PRO A 40 -9.76 -18.73 -12.19
CA PRO A 40 -10.82 -19.57 -12.74
C PRO A 40 -11.29 -19.06 -14.09
N GLN A 41 -11.89 -19.95 -14.88
CA GLN A 41 -12.69 -19.52 -16.02
C GLN A 41 -14.00 -18.91 -15.51
N ILE A 42 -14.63 -18.06 -16.30
CA ILE A 42 -15.88 -17.39 -15.90
C ILE A 42 -16.95 -18.44 -15.61
N GLY A 43 -17.54 -18.36 -14.41
CA GLY A 43 -18.55 -19.30 -13.91
C GLY A 43 -18.07 -20.74 -13.68
N THR A 44 -16.77 -21.03 -13.86
CA THR A 44 -16.20 -22.37 -13.68
C THR A 44 -14.98 -22.34 -12.76
N PRO A 45 -15.04 -22.94 -11.56
CA PRO A 45 -13.90 -23.00 -10.65
C PRO A 45 -12.68 -23.68 -11.29
N LEU A 46 -11.48 -23.21 -10.95
CA LEU A 46 -10.24 -23.82 -11.44
C LEU A 46 -9.95 -25.16 -10.73
N ALA A 47 -9.75 -26.22 -11.50
CA ALA A 47 -9.26 -27.50 -10.97
C ALA A 47 -7.85 -27.33 -10.39
N GLY A 48 -7.65 -27.75 -9.14
CA GLY A 48 -6.41 -27.46 -8.38
C GLY A 48 -6.47 -26.17 -7.56
N GLY A 49 -7.54 -25.39 -7.70
CA GLY A 49 -7.83 -24.20 -6.92
C GLY A 49 -7.24 -22.92 -7.48
N SER A 50 -7.64 -21.77 -6.94
CA SER A 50 -7.23 -20.42 -7.39
C SER A 50 -7.14 -19.48 -6.21
N SER A 51 -6.26 -18.48 -6.28
CA SER A 51 -6.26 -17.32 -5.37
C SER A 51 -7.24 -16.24 -5.81
N ILE A 52 -7.60 -16.17 -7.09
CA ILE A 52 -8.59 -15.25 -7.65
C ILE A 52 -10.00 -15.78 -7.39
N ARG A 53 -10.88 -14.92 -6.86
CA ARG A 53 -12.31 -15.20 -6.67
C ARG A 53 -13.01 -15.26 -8.04
N MET A 54 -13.85 -16.27 -8.21
CA MET A 54 -14.55 -16.50 -9.48
C MET A 54 -15.66 -15.48 -9.70
N ILE A 55 -15.71 -14.93 -10.90
CA ILE A 55 -16.82 -14.11 -11.41
C ILE A 55 -17.74 -14.95 -12.30
N ASN A 56 -19.00 -14.56 -12.39
CA ASN A 56 -20.01 -15.22 -13.23
C ASN A 56 -20.19 -14.54 -14.60
N SER A 57 -19.64 -13.34 -14.77
CA SER A 57 -19.74 -12.57 -16.01
C SER A 57 -18.54 -11.64 -16.17
N MET A 58 -18.06 -11.49 -17.41
CA MET A 58 -17.06 -10.48 -17.80
C MET A 58 -17.65 -9.10 -18.10
N ASN A 59 -18.98 -8.95 -18.07
CA ASN A 59 -19.61 -7.65 -18.31
C ASN A 59 -19.16 -6.64 -17.26
N PRO A 60 -19.11 -5.34 -17.60
CA PRO A 60 -18.74 -4.33 -16.62
C PRO A 60 -19.82 -4.23 -15.55
N VAL A 61 -19.38 -4.02 -14.31
CA VAL A 61 -20.26 -3.54 -13.25
C VAL A 61 -20.48 -2.07 -13.53
N LYS A 62 -21.73 -1.65 -13.77
CA LYS A 62 -22.07 -0.23 -14.05
C LYS A 62 -22.83 0.44 -12.93
N ASP A 63 -23.54 -0.35 -12.12
CA ASP A 63 -24.21 0.14 -10.93
C ASP A 63 -23.21 0.23 -9.77
N ILE A 64 -22.84 1.46 -9.42
CA ILE A 64 -21.91 1.77 -8.33
C ILE A 64 -22.43 1.39 -6.94
N THR A 65 -23.74 1.10 -6.82
CA THR A 65 -24.38 0.68 -5.58
C THR A 65 -24.49 -0.84 -5.44
N SER A 66 -24.11 -1.59 -6.48
CA SER A 66 -24.14 -3.06 -6.47
C SER A 66 -23.04 -3.65 -5.59
N ASP A 67 -23.35 -4.76 -4.92
CA ASP A 67 -22.38 -5.59 -4.21
C ASP A 67 -21.25 -6.08 -5.12
N ASP A 68 -21.52 -6.24 -6.42
CA ASP A 68 -20.53 -6.65 -7.42
C ASP A 68 -19.39 -5.62 -7.58
N MET A 69 -19.56 -4.39 -7.09
CA MET A 69 -18.50 -3.37 -7.11
C MET A 69 -17.30 -3.76 -6.26
N SER A 70 -17.49 -4.65 -5.27
CA SER A 70 -16.42 -5.16 -4.41
C SER A 70 -15.41 -6.02 -5.19
N CYS A 71 -15.87 -7.13 -5.80
CA CYS A 71 -15.01 -8.17 -6.37
C CYS A 71 -15.37 -8.63 -7.78
N GLY A 72 -16.35 -8.00 -8.44
CA GLY A 72 -16.84 -8.37 -9.76
C GLY A 72 -18.14 -9.19 -9.72
N ASN A 73 -18.75 -9.37 -10.88
CA ASN A 73 -20.08 -9.97 -11.03
C ASN A 73 -20.21 -11.33 -10.31
N GLY A 74 -21.04 -11.38 -9.28
CA GLY A 74 -21.33 -12.58 -8.50
C GLY A 74 -20.20 -13.01 -7.56
N ALA A 75 -19.12 -12.24 -7.42
CA ALA A 75 -17.95 -12.62 -6.63
C ALA A 75 -17.99 -12.11 -5.18
N ALA A 76 -18.98 -11.27 -4.82
CA ALA A 76 -19.06 -10.63 -3.51
C ALA A 76 -18.97 -11.63 -2.33
N ASN A 77 -19.66 -12.77 -2.50
CA ASN A 77 -19.79 -13.87 -1.54
C ASN A 77 -19.04 -15.14 -1.94
N VAL A 78 -18.27 -15.10 -3.02
CA VAL A 78 -17.47 -16.23 -3.49
C VAL A 78 -16.09 -16.13 -2.87
N THR A 79 -15.57 -17.23 -2.33
CA THR A 79 -14.22 -17.30 -1.77
C THR A 79 -13.32 -18.12 -2.68
N ALA A 80 -12.03 -17.80 -2.67
CA ALA A 80 -11.03 -18.54 -3.43
C ALA A 80 -10.49 -19.70 -2.59
N THR A 81 -10.03 -20.75 -3.25
CA THR A 81 -9.58 -21.99 -2.58
C THR A 81 -8.09 -21.98 -2.23
N GLN A 82 -7.36 -20.97 -2.68
CA GLN A 82 -5.95 -20.74 -2.37
C GLN A 82 -5.71 -19.28 -1.97
N SER A 83 -4.52 -18.99 -1.46
CA SER A 83 -4.02 -17.64 -1.24
C SER A 83 -2.64 -17.50 -1.87
N ALA A 84 -2.41 -16.37 -2.55
CA ALA A 84 -1.08 -16.06 -3.09
C ALA A 84 -0.17 -15.56 -1.97
N ALA A 85 1.05 -16.08 -1.90
CA ALA A 85 2.01 -15.66 -0.88
C ALA A 85 2.66 -14.34 -1.34
N VAL A 86 2.53 -13.30 -0.52
CA VAL A 86 3.05 -11.95 -0.78
C VAL A 86 3.96 -11.54 0.37
N LYS A 87 4.99 -10.74 0.07
CA LYS A 87 5.82 -10.08 1.09
C LYS A 87 5.73 -8.58 0.88
N PRO A 88 5.90 -7.78 1.94
CA PRO A 88 6.13 -6.35 1.78
C PRO A 88 7.29 -6.10 0.80
N GLY A 89 7.07 -5.27 -0.22
CA GLY A 89 8.02 -5.02 -1.30
C GLY A 89 8.01 -6.02 -2.47
N SER A 90 7.18 -7.07 -2.44
CA SER A 90 7.04 -8.00 -3.57
C SER A 90 6.60 -7.27 -4.85
N THR A 91 7.09 -7.73 -6.00
CA THR A 91 6.60 -7.29 -7.30
C THR A 91 5.34 -8.08 -7.66
N ILE A 92 4.23 -7.39 -7.89
CA ILE A 92 2.95 -7.99 -8.26
C ILE A 92 2.61 -7.61 -9.70
N SER A 93 2.21 -8.59 -10.50
CA SER A 93 1.70 -8.40 -11.86
C SER A 93 0.26 -8.90 -11.97
N THR A 94 -0.62 -8.08 -12.54
CA THR A 94 -2.01 -8.45 -12.84
C THR A 94 -2.18 -8.60 -14.35
N ASN A 95 -2.59 -9.78 -14.79
CA ASN A 95 -2.77 -10.09 -16.20
C ASN A 95 -4.27 -10.17 -16.54
N TRP A 96 -4.74 -9.21 -17.32
CA TRP A 96 -6.12 -9.12 -17.76
C TRP A 96 -6.24 -9.49 -19.22
N VAL A 97 -7.29 -10.25 -19.55
CA VAL A 97 -7.52 -10.76 -20.91
C VAL A 97 -8.96 -10.52 -21.33
N ASN A 98 -9.21 -10.44 -22.64
CA ASN A 98 -10.57 -10.40 -23.18
C ASN A 98 -11.28 -11.76 -23.08
N GLY A 99 -12.53 -11.82 -23.53
CA GLY A 99 -13.37 -13.03 -23.46
C GLY A 99 -12.83 -14.29 -24.17
N ASN A 100 -11.86 -14.17 -25.07
CA ASN A 100 -11.20 -15.31 -25.73
C ASN A 100 -9.76 -15.54 -25.24
N GLY A 101 -9.34 -14.89 -24.14
CA GLY A 101 -7.98 -14.99 -23.61
C GLY A 101 -6.93 -14.15 -24.34
N GLY A 102 -7.36 -13.27 -25.26
CA GLY A 102 -6.48 -12.31 -25.93
C GLY A 102 -6.28 -11.02 -25.11
N ASN A 103 -5.63 -10.03 -25.72
CA ASN A 103 -5.37 -8.75 -25.06
C ASN A 103 -6.65 -8.05 -24.59
N TRP A 104 -6.53 -7.27 -23.51
CA TRP A 104 -7.61 -6.42 -23.00
C TRP A 104 -8.11 -5.47 -24.10
N PRO A 105 -9.43 -5.29 -24.28
CA PRO A 105 -9.98 -4.62 -25.47
C PRO A 105 -10.09 -3.10 -25.37
N HIS A 106 -9.88 -2.51 -24.18
CA HIS A 106 -9.96 -1.06 -23.99
C HIS A 106 -8.58 -0.45 -23.77
N ASN A 107 -8.39 0.76 -24.26
CA ASN A 107 -7.13 1.50 -24.16
C ASN A 107 -7.28 2.80 -23.36
N VAL A 108 -8.40 3.02 -22.68
CA VAL A 108 -8.71 4.29 -22.01
C VAL A 108 -9.23 4.05 -20.60
N GLY A 109 -8.50 4.59 -19.62
CA GLY A 109 -8.88 4.64 -18.22
C GLY A 109 -7.80 4.12 -17.27
N PRO A 110 -8.00 4.26 -15.95
CA PRO A 110 -7.02 3.88 -14.95
C PRO A 110 -6.99 2.38 -14.64
N LEU A 111 -5.93 2.00 -13.93
CA LEU A 111 -5.78 0.78 -13.17
C LEU A 111 -5.59 1.15 -11.70
N MET A 112 -6.28 0.47 -10.79
CA MET A 112 -6.15 0.71 -9.35
C MET A 112 -6.09 -0.61 -8.60
N THR A 113 -5.32 -0.64 -7.52
CA THR A 113 -5.26 -1.79 -6.62
C THR A 113 -5.51 -1.36 -5.18
N TYR A 114 -6.38 -2.12 -4.51
CA TYR A 114 -6.72 -1.97 -3.10
C TYR A 114 -6.41 -3.24 -2.32
N ILE A 115 -6.22 -3.11 -1.01
CA ILE A 115 -6.22 -4.25 -0.08
C ILE A 115 -7.23 -4.02 1.05
N ALA A 116 -7.76 -5.11 1.59
CA ALA A 116 -8.57 -5.10 2.80
C ALA A 116 -8.20 -6.30 3.69
N SER A 117 -8.01 -6.05 4.98
CA SER A 117 -7.79 -7.12 5.96
C SER A 117 -9.04 -8.01 6.02
N CYS A 118 -8.84 -9.33 5.97
CA CYS A 118 -9.91 -10.29 6.22
C CYS A 118 -10.23 -10.44 7.72
N ASN A 119 -9.44 -9.80 8.61
CA ASN A 119 -9.55 -9.89 10.07
C ASN A 119 -9.64 -11.34 10.58
N GLY A 120 -8.89 -12.23 9.94
CA GLY A 120 -9.05 -13.67 10.04
C GLY A 120 -8.80 -14.31 8.69
N LYS A 121 -9.54 -15.38 8.38
CA LYS A 121 -9.39 -16.12 7.12
C LYS A 121 -10.19 -15.48 6.00
N CYS A 122 -9.57 -15.27 4.84
CA CYS A 122 -10.29 -14.78 3.67
C CYS A 122 -11.28 -15.81 3.09
N SER A 123 -11.14 -17.09 3.44
CA SER A 123 -12.06 -18.16 3.05
C SER A 123 -13.46 -18.02 3.65
N ASP A 124 -13.62 -17.18 4.68
CA ASP A 124 -14.89 -16.93 5.37
C ASP A 124 -15.36 -15.47 5.21
N PHE A 125 -14.62 -14.67 4.42
CA PHE A 125 -14.80 -13.23 4.35
C PHE A 125 -15.68 -12.79 3.17
N GLN A 126 -16.75 -12.05 3.46
CA GLN A 126 -17.58 -11.40 2.45
C GLN A 126 -16.98 -10.04 2.08
N SER A 127 -16.77 -9.83 0.79
CA SER A 127 -16.00 -8.67 0.31
C SER A 127 -16.73 -7.33 0.41
N THR A 128 -18.04 -7.31 0.57
CA THR A 128 -18.83 -6.09 0.84
C THR A 128 -18.58 -5.55 2.26
N ASN A 129 -18.03 -6.36 3.17
CA ASN A 129 -17.63 -5.92 4.51
C ASN A 129 -16.23 -5.29 4.54
N ALA A 130 -15.46 -5.40 3.45
CA ALA A 130 -14.08 -4.93 3.36
C ALA A 130 -13.94 -3.43 3.64
N GLU A 131 -12.81 -3.07 4.24
CA GLU A 131 -12.31 -1.70 4.40
C GLU A 131 -11.09 -1.56 3.49
N TRP A 132 -11.31 -0.95 2.33
CA TRP A 132 -10.36 -0.97 1.23
C TRP A 132 -9.38 0.19 1.34
N LEU A 133 -8.10 -0.12 1.45
CA LEU A 133 -7.01 0.83 1.36
C LEU A 133 -6.44 0.80 -0.04
N LYS A 134 -6.33 1.96 -0.69
CA LYS A 134 -5.68 2.04 -2.01
C LYS A 134 -4.17 1.91 -1.84
N ILE A 135 -3.57 0.98 -2.57
CA ILE A 135 -2.13 0.69 -2.47
C ILE A 135 -1.35 1.05 -3.73
N ASP A 136 -2.05 1.16 -4.86
CA ASP A 136 -1.45 1.48 -6.15
C ASP A 136 -2.50 2.06 -7.11
N GLU A 137 -2.09 3.01 -7.93
CA GLU A 137 -2.90 3.57 -9.02
C GLU A 137 -2.04 4.06 -10.18
N ALA A 138 -2.52 3.85 -11.40
CA ALA A 138 -1.92 4.38 -12.62
C ALA A 138 -3.03 4.80 -13.59
N GLY A 139 -2.80 5.87 -14.34
CA GLY A 139 -3.84 6.55 -15.10
C GLY A 139 -3.32 7.14 -16.41
N LEU A 140 -3.76 8.36 -16.72
CA LEU A 140 -3.30 9.12 -17.87
C LEU A 140 -1.89 9.66 -17.63
N ASP A 141 -0.94 9.31 -18.49
CA ASP A 141 0.37 9.96 -18.55
C ASP A 141 0.28 11.21 -19.42
N ASN A 142 0.32 12.38 -18.79
CA ASN A 142 0.24 13.68 -19.47
C ASN A 142 1.43 13.96 -20.40
N SER A 143 2.57 13.28 -20.23
CA SER A 143 3.75 13.46 -21.08
C SER A 143 3.59 12.78 -22.44
N THR A 144 2.88 11.65 -22.50
CA THR A 144 2.64 10.86 -23.71
C THR A 144 1.21 11.00 -24.23
N GLY A 145 0.27 11.45 -23.40
CA GLY A 145 -1.16 11.48 -23.68
C GLY A 145 -1.82 10.10 -23.65
N LYS A 146 -1.13 9.07 -23.15
CA LYS A 146 -1.59 7.69 -23.14
C LYS A 146 -2.10 7.27 -21.78
N TRP A 147 -3.14 6.44 -21.79
CA TRP A 147 -3.62 5.80 -20.58
C TRP A 147 -2.82 4.54 -20.29
N ILE A 148 -2.67 4.21 -19.01
CA ILE A 148 -1.99 2.98 -18.59
C ILE A 148 -2.57 1.72 -19.25
N GLN A 149 -3.88 1.68 -19.52
CA GLN A 149 -4.50 0.57 -20.26
C GLN A 149 -3.92 0.40 -21.66
N GLU A 150 -3.64 1.49 -22.37
CA GLU A 150 -3.02 1.46 -23.70
C GLU A 150 -1.60 0.90 -23.65
N ASP A 151 -0.79 1.41 -22.72
CA ASP A 151 0.63 1.07 -22.64
C ASP A 151 0.90 -0.34 -22.09
N THR A 152 -0.08 -0.93 -21.39
CA THR A 152 0.03 -2.24 -20.76
C THR A 152 -0.92 -3.27 -21.35
N LEU A 153 -2.14 -3.37 -20.81
CA LEU A 153 -3.05 -4.48 -21.04
C LEU A 153 -3.52 -4.57 -22.50
N TYR A 154 -3.79 -3.43 -23.14
CA TYR A 154 -4.17 -3.37 -24.55
C TYR A 154 -3.02 -3.83 -25.46
N ALA A 155 -1.78 -3.51 -25.08
CA ALA A 155 -0.56 -3.99 -25.73
C ALA A 155 -0.18 -5.44 -25.37
N GLY A 156 -1.01 -6.15 -24.59
CA GLY A 156 -0.79 -7.55 -24.21
C GLY A 156 0.27 -7.74 -23.13
N LYS A 157 0.56 -6.70 -22.34
CA LYS A 157 1.48 -6.76 -21.20
C LYS A 157 0.70 -6.73 -19.89
N PRO A 158 1.10 -7.49 -18.86
CA PRO A 158 0.51 -7.34 -17.54
C PRO A 158 0.80 -5.94 -16.99
N TYR A 159 -0.07 -5.49 -16.08
CA TYR A 159 0.22 -4.33 -15.25
C TYR A 159 1.01 -4.78 -14.02
N THR A 160 2.11 -4.08 -13.70
CA THR A 160 3.04 -4.48 -12.64
C THR A 160 3.27 -3.32 -11.67
N PHE A 161 3.20 -3.60 -10.37
CA PHE A 161 3.45 -2.63 -9.30
C PHE A 161 4.21 -3.28 -8.13
N THR A 162 4.68 -2.46 -7.20
CA THR A 162 5.37 -2.92 -5.98
C THR A 162 4.40 -2.95 -4.81
N PHE A 163 4.26 -4.10 -4.15
CA PHE A 163 3.44 -4.21 -2.96
C PHE A 163 4.04 -3.38 -1.82
N PRO A 164 3.26 -2.56 -1.09
CA PRO A 164 3.83 -1.63 -0.12
C PRO A 164 4.57 -2.34 1.02
N THR A 165 5.64 -1.71 1.51
CA THR A 165 6.48 -2.26 2.58
C THR A 165 5.83 -2.17 3.97
N GLY A 166 4.84 -1.28 4.14
CA GLY A 166 4.15 -1.03 5.40
C GLY A 166 2.97 -1.96 5.71
N VAL A 167 2.65 -2.91 4.83
CA VAL A 167 1.52 -3.82 5.04
C VAL A 167 1.89 -4.91 6.06
N PRO A 168 1.14 -5.06 7.16
CA PRO A 168 1.41 -6.09 8.17
C PRO A 168 1.13 -7.50 7.67
N ALA A 169 1.73 -8.48 8.35
CA ALA A 169 1.42 -9.89 8.10
C ALA A 169 -0.06 -10.21 8.39
N GLY A 170 -0.67 -11.05 7.56
CA GLY A 170 -2.08 -11.42 7.66
C GLY A 170 -2.66 -11.93 6.35
N GLU A 171 -3.94 -12.28 6.36
CA GLU A 171 -4.70 -12.58 5.15
C GLU A 171 -5.50 -11.35 4.70
N TYR A 172 -5.42 -11.06 3.41
CA TYR A 172 -6.05 -9.90 2.80
C TYR A 172 -6.79 -10.30 1.52
N LEU A 173 -7.84 -9.54 1.21
CA LEU A 173 -8.29 -9.43 -0.17
C LEU A 173 -7.47 -8.34 -0.85
N MET A 174 -6.97 -8.64 -2.04
CA MET A 174 -6.41 -7.68 -2.98
C MET A 174 -7.40 -7.49 -4.12
N ARG A 175 -7.94 -6.27 -4.26
CA ARG A 175 -8.88 -5.90 -5.33
C ARG A 175 -8.12 -5.14 -6.39
N SER A 176 -7.98 -5.74 -7.57
CA SER A 176 -7.46 -5.07 -8.76
C SER A 176 -8.64 -4.62 -9.62
N GLU A 177 -8.60 -3.40 -10.12
CA GLU A 177 -9.70 -2.81 -10.87
C GLU A 177 -9.19 -2.11 -12.13
N ILE A 178 -9.93 -2.34 -13.21
CA ILE A 178 -9.91 -1.50 -14.40
C ILE A 178 -11.17 -0.65 -14.39
N ILE A 179 -11.05 0.66 -14.67
CA ILE A 179 -12.20 1.49 -15.05
C ILE A 179 -12.02 1.84 -16.53
N ALA A 180 -12.84 1.27 -17.41
CA ALA A 180 -12.86 1.66 -18.81
C ALA A 180 -13.69 2.94 -18.98
N LEU A 181 -13.07 4.00 -19.48
CA LEU A 181 -13.66 5.35 -19.53
C LEU A 181 -14.05 5.81 -20.94
N HIS A 182 -14.01 4.90 -21.92
CA HIS A 182 -14.26 5.23 -23.33
C HIS A 182 -15.65 5.83 -23.60
N ASN A 183 -16.62 5.61 -22.71
CA ASN A 183 -17.97 6.17 -22.74
C ASN A 183 -18.29 7.12 -21.56
N ALA A 184 -17.30 7.48 -20.74
CA ALA A 184 -17.50 8.16 -19.46
C ALA A 184 -17.97 9.63 -19.56
N GLN A 185 -18.04 10.20 -20.76
CA GLN A 185 -18.59 11.55 -20.98
C GLN A 185 -20.11 11.63 -20.68
N SER A 186 -20.76 10.48 -20.57
CA SER A 186 -22.18 10.35 -20.25
C SER A 186 -22.35 9.74 -18.85
N ALA A 187 -23.35 10.21 -18.09
CA ALA A 187 -23.70 9.61 -16.80
C ALA A 187 -23.99 8.10 -16.96
N GLY A 188 -23.38 7.28 -16.09
CA GLY A 188 -23.44 5.82 -16.19
C GLY A 188 -22.64 5.23 -17.36
N GLY A 189 -21.76 6.01 -17.98
CA GLY A 189 -20.91 5.59 -19.09
C GLY A 189 -19.62 4.86 -18.68
N ALA A 190 -19.11 5.12 -17.47
CA ALA A 190 -17.95 4.40 -16.93
C ALA A 190 -18.28 2.91 -16.71
N GLU A 191 -17.27 2.08 -16.96
CA GLU A 191 -17.38 0.62 -16.89
C GLU A 191 -16.33 0.07 -15.92
N PHE A 192 -16.78 -0.56 -14.84
CA PHE A 192 -15.90 -1.02 -13.77
C PHE A 192 -15.68 -2.54 -13.88
N TYR A 193 -14.43 -2.97 -13.77
CA TYR A 193 -14.03 -4.38 -13.76
C TYR A 193 -13.21 -4.68 -12.51
N PRO A 194 -13.85 -4.80 -11.34
CA PRO A 194 -13.20 -5.27 -10.13
C PRO A 194 -12.95 -6.79 -10.20
N ALA A 195 -11.80 -7.21 -9.69
CA ALA A 195 -11.49 -8.62 -9.45
C ALA A 195 -10.68 -8.76 -8.15
N CYS A 196 -11.07 -9.74 -7.33
CA CYS A 196 -10.41 -9.98 -6.05
C CYS A 196 -9.53 -11.22 -6.06
N SER A 197 -8.36 -11.09 -5.45
CA SER A 197 -7.45 -12.19 -5.12
C SER A 197 -7.29 -12.31 -3.60
N GLN A 198 -7.23 -13.52 -3.08
CA GLN A 198 -6.82 -13.79 -1.72
C GLN A 198 -5.30 -13.84 -1.65
N ILE A 199 -4.72 -13.08 -0.71
CA ILE A 199 -3.29 -13.04 -0.49
C ILE A 199 -2.97 -13.29 0.98
N THR A 200 -1.82 -13.91 1.23
CA THR A 200 -1.24 -14.06 2.57
C THR A 200 0.05 -13.27 2.61
N VAL A 201 0.06 -12.19 3.39
CA VAL A 201 1.24 -11.34 3.58
C VAL A 201 2.11 -11.94 4.68
N ALA A 202 3.36 -12.26 4.35
CA ALA A 202 4.34 -12.76 5.32
C ALA A 202 5.07 -11.62 6.05
N GLY A 203 5.54 -11.87 7.28
CA GLY A 203 6.29 -10.91 8.08
C GLY A 203 5.94 -10.99 9.57
N SER A 204 6.45 -10.06 10.38
CA SER A 204 5.99 -9.88 11.77
C SER A 204 4.75 -8.97 11.80
N SER A 205 3.76 -9.32 12.61
CA SER A 205 2.53 -8.54 12.85
C SER A 205 2.73 -7.21 13.61
N ASN A 206 3.99 -6.74 13.75
CA ASN A 206 4.34 -5.61 14.63
C ASN A 206 4.29 -4.24 13.96
N SER A 207 3.99 -4.16 12.67
CA SER A 207 3.50 -2.92 12.08
C SER A 207 1.99 -3.00 12.13
N ALA A 208 1.29 -2.06 12.76
CA ALA A 208 -0.15 -1.96 12.60
C ALA A 208 -0.44 -1.29 11.25
N LEU A 209 -1.50 -1.72 10.57
CA LEU A 209 -2.18 -0.83 9.64
C LEU A 209 -2.68 0.32 10.49
N ALA A 210 -2.01 1.47 10.42
CA ALA A 210 -2.57 2.71 10.91
C ALA A 210 -2.66 3.77 9.79
N PRO A 211 -3.07 3.44 8.56
CA PRO A 211 -3.62 4.50 7.72
C PRO A 211 -4.85 5.06 8.46
N PRO A 212 -5.02 6.38 8.52
CA PRO A 212 -6.21 7.01 9.06
C PRO A 212 -7.47 6.37 8.49
N ALA A 213 -8.54 6.25 9.30
CA ALA A 213 -9.84 5.76 8.82
C ALA A 213 -10.41 6.56 7.62
N SER A 214 -9.92 7.78 7.39
CA SER A 214 -10.23 8.58 6.20
C SER A 214 -9.69 8.01 4.88
N ASP A 215 -8.77 7.05 4.95
CA ASP A 215 -8.08 6.49 3.79
C ASP A 215 -8.72 5.17 3.34
N GLU A 216 -9.80 4.76 4.00
CA GLU A 216 -10.58 3.58 3.69
C GLU A 216 -11.76 3.89 2.75
N ALA A 217 -12.02 2.98 1.82
CA ALA A 217 -13.23 2.96 1.00
C ALA A 217 -14.09 1.72 1.29
N LYS A 218 -15.39 1.85 1.04
CA LYS A 218 -16.31 0.71 0.92
C LYS A 218 -16.65 0.51 -0.55
N PHE A 219 -16.82 -0.73 -1.00
CA PHE A 219 -17.36 -1.02 -2.32
C PHE A 219 -18.52 -2.00 -2.16
N PRO A 220 -19.76 -1.59 -2.42
CA PRO A 220 -20.21 -0.27 -2.90
C PRO A 220 -20.05 0.87 -1.86
N GLY A 221 -20.09 2.13 -2.34
CA GLY A 221 -20.15 3.34 -1.50
C GLY A 221 -18.97 4.32 -1.62
N GLY A 222 -17.80 3.84 -2.05
CA GLY A 222 -16.56 4.62 -2.17
C GLY A 222 -16.44 5.42 -3.47
N TYR A 223 -17.39 5.21 -4.40
CA TYR A 223 -17.49 5.93 -5.67
C TYR A 223 -18.81 6.69 -5.74
N GLY A 224 -18.73 7.93 -6.23
CA GLY A 224 -19.86 8.76 -6.61
C GLY A 224 -20.07 8.78 -8.12
N ALA A 225 -21.34 8.78 -8.57
CA ALA A 225 -21.67 8.79 -9.99
C ALA A 225 -21.20 10.08 -10.72
N SER A 226 -20.96 11.15 -9.97
CA SER A 226 -20.48 12.44 -10.46
C SER A 226 -19.02 12.71 -10.12
N ASP A 227 -18.28 11.73 -9.60
CA ASP A 227 -16.86 11.91 -9.30
C ASP A 227 -16.12 12.31 -10.60
N PRO A 228 -15.18 13.25 -10.53
CA PRO A 228 -14.52 13.79 -11.73
C PRO A 228 -13.67 12.74 -12.46
N GLY A 229 -13.35 11.61 -11.82
CA GLY A 229 -12.69 10.46 -12.43
C GLY A 229 -13.63 9.42 -13.05
N ILE A 230 -14.96 9.58 -12.86
CA ILE A 230 -16.02 8.63 -13.27
C ILE A 230 -16.94 9.25 -14.32
N LEU A 231 -17.43 10.47 -14.11
CA LEU A 231 -18.15 11.25 -15.12
C LEU A 231 -17.21 12.29 -15.73
N ILE A 232 -16.62 11.94 -16.87
CA ILE A 232 -15.45 12.63 -17.40
C ILE A 232 -15.41 12.55 -18.92
N ASN A 233 -15.11 13.67 -19.58
CA ASN A 233 -14.77 13.65 -21.01
C ASN A 233 -13.26 13.40 -21.19
N VAL A 234 -12.91 12.12 -21.37
CA VAL A 234 -11.52 11.65 -21.56
C VAL A 234 -10.84 12.15 -22.85
N TYR A 235 -11.61 12.72 -23.77
CA TYR A 235 -11.10 13.22 -25.06
C TYR A 235 -10.78 14.71 -25.05
N ASN A 236 -10.94 15.39 -23.91
CA ASN A 236 -10.57 16.79 -23.76
C ASN A 236 -9.03 16.95 -23.85
N PRO A 237 -8.51 17.80 -24.74
CA PRO A 237 -7.08 18.11 -24.77
C PRO A 237 -6.61 18.70 -23.44
N GLY A 238 -5.45 18.25 -22.95
CA GLY A 238 -4.86 18.74 -21.69
C GLY A 238 -5.60 18.26 -20.43
N LEU A 239 -6.38 17.18 -20.52
CA LEU A 239 -7.04 16.59 -19.37
C LEU A 239 -6.03 16.23 -18.28
N VAL A 240 -6.30 16.66 -17.06
CA VAL A 240 -5.63 16.13 -15.85
C VAL A 240 -6.59 15.16 -15.18
N TYR A 241 -6.22 13.89 -15.11
CA TYR A 241 -7.07 12.87 -14.53
C TYR A 241 -7.04 12.92 -13.00
N THR A 242 -8.22 12.88 -12.38
CA THR A 242 -8.37 12.73 -10.93
C THR A 242 -8.86 11.31 -10.65
N PHE A 243 -8.08 10.53 -9.91
CA PHE A 243 -8.50 9.18 -9.50
C PHE A 243 -9.70 9.24 -8.55
N PRO A 244 -10.71 8.37 -8.72
CA PRO A 244 -11.77 8.23 -7.73
C PRO A 244 -11.27 7.47 -6.49
N GLY A 245 -12.04 7.54 -5.39
CA GLY A 245 -11.71 6.88 -4.13
C GLY A 245 -10.63 7.60 -3.30
N PRO A 246 -10.15 6.96 -2.22
CA PRO A 246 -9.23 7.55 -1.26
C PRO A 246 -7.81 7.73 -1.84
N PRO A 247 -6.94 8.49 -1.16
CA PRO A 247 -5.52 8.57 -1.51
C PRO A 247 -4.80 7.23 -1.30
N LEU A 248 -3.57 7.13 -1.79
CA LEU A 248 -2.68 6.00 -1.51
C LEU A 248 -2.33 5.92 -0.01
N ALA A 249 -2.60 4.77 0.60
CA ALA A 249 -2.47 4.57 2.04
C ALA A 249 -1.01 4.44 2.54
N PHE A 250 -0.04 4.15 1.67
CA PHE A 250 1.36 3.85 2.04
C PHE A 250 2.38 4.75 1.35
N THR A 251 2.09 6.05 1.26
CA THR A 251 3.10 7.01 0.80
C THR A 251 4.14 7.25 1.91
N THR A 252 5.39 7.49 1.54
CA THR A 252 6.50 7.80 2.48
C THR A 252 6.38 9.19 3.12
N THR A 253 5.21 9.80 3.08
CA THR A 253 4.92 11.15 3.59
C THR A 253 3.77 11.09 4.59
N SER A 254 4.10 10.72 5.82
CA SER A 254 3.29 11.11 6.97
C SER A 254 3.41 12.62 7.17
N THR A 255 2.61 13.40 6.45
CA THR A 255 2.27 14.78 6.82
C THR A 255 0.84 15.06 6.37
N SER A 256 0.00 15.39 7.34
CA SER A 256 -1.39 15.79 7.18
C SER A 256 -1.56 16.94 6.18
N ALA A 257 -2.58 16.81 5.32
CA ALA A 257 -3.36 17.82 4.61
C ALA A 257 -2.69 19.14 4.11
N SER A 258 -2.79 19.31 2.79
CA SER A 258 -3.37 20.49 2.07
C SER A 258 -2.48 21.18 1.02
N ASN A 259 -3.16 21.44 -0.12
CA ASN A 259 -2.85 22.30 -1.26
C ASN A 259 -1.67 21.95 -2.18
N GLY A 260 -2.03 21.74 -3.45
CA GLY A 260 -1.11 21.44 -4.54
C GLY A 260 -0.25 22.61 -5.00
N THR A 261 0.82 22.26 -5.71
CA THR A 261 1.18 22.74 -7.05
C THR A 261 2.49 22.06 -7.46
N ASP A 262 2.61 21.84 -8.76
CA ASP A 262 3.67 21.11 -9.46
C ASP A 262 5.10 21.51 -9.09
N SER A 263 6.06 20.58 -9.22
CA SER A 263 7.06 20.63 -10.30
C SER A 263 8.07 19.48 -10.28
N ASN A 264 8.15 18.85 -11.44
CA ASN A 264 9.22 18.04 -12.02
C ASN A 264 10.67 18.42 -11.60
N SER A 265 11.49 17.42 -11.25
CA SER A 265 12.79 17.14 -11.92
C SER A 265 13.67 16.17 -11.12
N GLY A 266 14.28 15.20 -11.82
CA GLY A 266 15.69 14.86 -11.62
C GLY A 266 16.03 13.80 -10.57
N ALA A 267 16.25 12.58 -11.05
CA ALA A 267 16.99 11.57 -10.30
C ALA A 267 18.41 12.04 -9.96
N MET A 268 18.85 11.89 -8.71
CA MET A 268 20.23 11.49 -8.42
C MET A 268 20.37 10.86 -7.02
N SER A 269 20.99 9.69 -7.01
CA SER A 269 21.49 8.94 -5.86
C SER A 269 22.39 9.79 -4.96
N SER A 270 22.26 9.68 -3.64
CA SER A 270 23.36 9.94 -2.71
C SER A 270 23.23 9.11 -1.44
N ALA A 271 24.38 8.64 -0.99
CA ALA A 271 24.58 7.55 -0.04
C ALA A 271 24.34 7.93 1.42
N THR A 272 23.84 6.95 2.17
CA THR A 272 23.74 6.95 3.63
C THR A 272 25.13 6.87 4.26
N ALA A 273 25.50 7.83 5.10
CA ALA A 273 26.65 7.72 6.00
C ALA A 273 26.16 7.39 7.41
N THR A 274 26.48 6.20 7.89
CA THR A 274 26.23 5.74 9.27
C THR A 274 27.34 6.27 10.18
N ALA A 275 26.98 7.07 11.19
CA ALA A 275 27.87 7.40 12.30
C ALA A 275 27.40 6.68 13.57
N THR A 276 28.25 5.81 14.12
CA THR A 276 28.03 5.13 15.40
C THR A 276 28.47 6.05 16.54
N ALA A 277 27.58 6.38 17.47
CA ALA A 277 27.92 7.08 18.70
C ALA A 277 27.90 6.10 19.89
N ALA A 278 28.90 6.25 20.77
CA ALA A 278 29.24 5.33 21.85
C ALA A 278 28.33 5.45 23.09
N ASN A 279 28.22 4.32 23.79
CA ASN A 279 27.52 4.14 25.06
C ASN A 279 28.20 4.95 26.19
N ALA A 280 27.46 5.85 26.84
CA ALA A 280 27.90 6.53 28.05
C ALA A 280 27.07 6.03 29.24
N THR A 281 27.74 5.34 30.16
CA THR A 281 27.18 4.89 31.45
C THR A 281 27.35 6.02 32.47
N SER A 282 26.26 6.49 33.07
CA SER A 282 26.32 7.31 34.30
C SER A 282 25.73 6.52 35.46
N THR A 283 26.56 6.32 36.48
CA THR A 283 26.15 5.92 37.82
C THR A 283 25.67 7.17 38.55
N ASP A 284 24.56 7.08 39.28
CA ASP A 284 24.30 8.02 40.36
C ASP A 284 23.84 7.30 41.63
N ASP A 285 24.31 7.91 42.71
CA ASP A 285 24.51 7.46 44.07
C ASP A 285 23.22 7.56 44.89
N GLY A 286 23.03 6.60 45.80
CA GLY A 286 21.90 6.58 46.70
C GLY A 286 22.08 7.61 47.81
N SER A 287 20.98 8.25 48.21
CA SER A 287 20.90 8.83 49.56
C SER A 287 19.54 8.58 50.16
N ASP A 288 19.57 7.88 51.28
CA ASP A 288 18.46 7.61 52.20
C ASP A 288 17.84 8.88 52.78
N CYS A 289 16.54 8.81 53.06
CA CYS A 289 15.95 9.38 54.27
C CYS A 289 14.77 8.52 54.76
N GLU A 290 14.97 7.87 55.91
CA GLU A 290 13.96 7.36 56.87
C GLU A 290 13.13 8.57 57.41
N ASN A 291 11.90 8.52 57.95
CA ASN A 291 10.81 7.56 58.22
C ASN A 291 9.65 8.41 58.81
N ASP A 292 8.36 8.11 58.53
CA ASP A 292 7.27 7.99 59.54
C ASP A 292 5.98 7.48 58.85
N GLY A 293 5.20 6.71 59.60
CA GLY A 293 4.23 5.73 59.14
C GLY A 293 3.02 6.27 58.38
N SER A 294 2.60 5.48 57.38
CA SER A 294 1.23 5.12 57.03
C SER A 294 1.29 4.10 55.90
N ASP A 295 0.50 3.03 55.99
CA ASP A 295 0.48 1.90 55.06
C ASP A 295 0.20 2.34 53.60
N ASP A 296 1.20 2.23 52.72
CA ASP A 296 1.02 1.97 51.28
C ASP A 296 2.35 1.55 50.62
N ASN A 297 2.48 0.26 50.29
CA ASN A 297 3.64 -0.27 49.57
C ASN A 297 3.52 -0.01 48.07
N SER A 298 4.10 1.09 47.59
CA SER A 298 4.27 1.38 46.16
C SER A 298 5.75 1.37 45.78
N THR A 299 6.21 0.32 45.11
CA THR A 299 7.57 0.23 44.57
C THR A 299 7.57 0.81 43.15
N ALA A 300 8.31 1.90 42.92
CA ALA A 300 8.50 2.47 41.59
C ALA A 300 9.77 1.90 40.95
N THR A 301 9.62 1.22 39.81
CA THR A 301 10.75 0.71 39.01
C THR A 301 10.93 1.61 37.78
N THR A 302 12.08 2.26 37.63
CA THR A 302 12.44 2.99 36.41
C THR A 302 13.09 2.03 35.42
N THR A 303 12.50 1.88 34.23
CA THR A 303 13.13 1.19 33.08
C THR A 303 13.75 2.21 32.14
N ASP A 304 14.91 1.86 31.58
CA ASP A 304 15.77 2.69 30.72
C ASP A 304 15.03 3.46 29.61
N ALA A 305 15.46 4.71 29.40
CA ALA A 305 15.00 5.56 28.31
C ALA A 305 15.46 5.00 26.95
N ALA A 306 14.53 4.90 26.00
CA ALA A 306 14.86 4.56 24.62
C ALA A 306 15.72 5.67 23.96
N ALA A 307 16.65 5.26 23.09
CA ALA A 307 17.61 6.12 22.42
C ALA A 307 16.94 7.31 21.70
N ALA A 308 17.44 8.52 21.96
CA ALA A 308 17.03 9.73 21.26
C ALA A 308 17.67 9.79 19.86
N THR A 309 16.86 10.01 18.83
CA THR A 309 17.34 10.27 17.46
C THR A 309 17.42 11.77 17.24
N THR A 310 18.62 12.30 16.98
CA THR A 310 18.81 13.72 16.60
C THR A 310 18.96 13.84 15.08
N THR A 311 18.04 14.54 14.42
CA THR A 311 18.21 15.01 13.04
C THR A 311 18.73 16.45 13.07
N ALA A 312 19.99 16.65 12.70
CA ALA A 312 20.52 18.00 12.49
C ALA A 312 20.15 18.44 11.05
N ALA A 313 19.19 19.36 10.93
CA ALA A 313 19.03 20.12 9.70
C ALA A 313 20.22 21.10 9.59
N GLY A 314 20.97 21.03 8.50
CA GLY A 314 22.08 21.93 8.26
C GLY A 314 21.61 23.36 8.02
N ASN A 315 21.50 24.16 9.09
CA ASN A 315 21.86 25.58 9.19
C ASN A 315 21.60 26.02 10.64
N ALA A 316 22.35 27.00 11.17
CA ALA A 316 22.25 27.43 12.56
C ALA A 316 20.84 27.94 12.93
N GLY A 317 20.08 27.13 13.69
CA GLY A 317 18.76 27.47 14.22
C GLY A 317 18.07 26.24 14.84
N MET A 318 17.46 26.43 16.02
CA MET A 318 16.73 25.50 16.89
C MET A 318 16.70 24.00 16.51
N VAL A 319 17.25 23.17 17.40
CA VAL A 319 17.09 21.71 17.37
C VAL A 319 15.92 21.33 18.28
N THR A 320 14.87 20.74 17.71
CA THR A 320 13.78 20.13 18.49
C THR A 320 14.17 18.71 18.86
N VAL A 321 14.37 18.43 20.15
CA VAL A 321 14.55 17.06 20.65
C VAL A 321 13.23 16.60 21.24
N THR A 322 12.63 15.59 20.62
CA THR A 322 11.44 14.92 21.16
C THR A 322 11.89 13.68 21.91
N ALA A 323 11.80 13.69 23.24
CA ALA A 323 11.95 12.51 24.07
C ALA A 323 10.58 12.10 24.63
N THR A 324 10.22 10.83 24.46
CA THR A 324 8.99 10.25 25.02
C THR A 324 9.39 9.38 26.20
N ALA A 325 8.99 9.78 27.41
CA ALA A 325 9.13 8.94 28.60
C ALA A 325 7.78 8.29 28.92
N TYR A 326 7.80 6.99 29.25
CA TYR A 326 6.64 6.28 29.74
C TYR A 326 6.80 6.05 31.24
N VAL A 327 5.79 6.42 32.03
CA VAL A 327 5.73 6.07 33.45
C VAL A 327 4.60 5.06 33.63
N THR A 328 4.94 3.87 34.12
CA THR A 328 3.96 2.84 34.46
C THR A 328 3.72 2.88 35.97
N VAL A 329 2.51 3.21 36.39
CA VAL A 329 2.11 3.14 37.81
C VAL A 329 1.30 1.88 38.01
N THR A 330 1.80 0.98 38.85
CA THR A 330 1.08 -0.24 39.25
C THR A 330 0.64 -0.06 40.70
N THR A 331 -0.66 -0.07 40.97
CA THR A 331 -1.18 -0.13 42.34
C THR A 331 -1.47 -1.59 42.71
N ASN A 332 -0.96 -2.03 43.85
CA ASN A 332 -1.27 -3.35 44.39
C ASN A 332 -2.60 -3.31 45.14
N ALA A 333 -3.69 -3.73 44.49
CA ALA A 333 -4.93 -4.04 45.19
C ALA A 333 -5.46 -5.41 44.75
N ASN A 334 -5.56 -6.33 45.72
CA ASN A 334 -6.27 -7.59 45.58
C ASN A 334 -7.77 -7.34 45.32
N ALA A 335 -8.15 -7.18 44.06
CA ALA A 335 -9.52 -7.37 43.58
C ALA A 335 -9.50 -7.55 42.05
N ALA A 336 -10.17 -8.59 41.55
CA ALA A 336 -10.41 -8.75 40.13
C ALA A 336 -11.14 -7.49 39.58
N ALA A 337 -10.58 -6.92 38.50
CA ALA A 337 -10.97 -5.68 37.80
C ALA A 337 -10.22 -4.40 38.22
N ALA A 338 -8.96 -4.28 37.77
CA ALA A 338 -8.34 -2.98 37.47
C ALA A 338 -7.47 -3.11 36.22
N HIS A 339 -7.74 -2.29 35.19
CA HIS A 339 -6.88 -2.17 34.00
C HIS A 339 -5.77 -1.15 34.29
N PRO A 340 -4.51 -1.40 33.88
CA PRO A 340 -3.45 -0.42 34.00
C PRO A 340 -3.80 0.84 33.20
N THR A 341 -3.64 2.02 33.81
CA THR A 341 -3.87 3.29 33.13
C THR A 341 -2.52 3.91 32.74
N THR A 342 -2.27 4.04 31.44
CA THR A 342 -1.08 4.73 30.91
C THR A 342 -1.39 6.21 30.80
N THR A 343 -0.66 7.07 31.52
CA THR A 343 -0.74 8.53 31.35
C THR A 343 0.42 8.99 30.48
N ILE A 344 0.12 9.70 29.39
CA ILE A 344 1.13 10.31 28.51
C ILE A 344 1.41 11.72 29.01
N ILE A 345 2.68 12.03 29.30
CA ILE A 345 3.12 13.41 29.56
C ILE A 345 3.69 13.96 28.25
N THR A 346 3.12 15.04 27.75
CA THR A 346 3.48 15.64 26.46
C THR A 346 4.74 16.51 26.57
N SER A 347 5.66 16.28 25.63
CA SER A 347 6.82 17.09 25.18
C SER A 347 7.39 18.17 26.11
N VAL A 348 8.65 18.01 26.51
CA VAL A 348 9.47 19.09 27.06
C VAL A 348 10.31 19.71 25.94
N THR A 349 10.22 21.02 25.75
CA THR A 349 11.12 21.78 24.86
C THR A 349 12.25 22.37 25.68
N VAL A 350 13.51 22.06 25.35
CA VAL A 350 14.69 22.64 26.02
C VAL A 350 15.44 23.53 25.04
N ASP A 351 15.67 24.79 25.43
CA ASP A 351 16.48 25.75 24.68
C ASP A 351 17.96 25.55 25.04
N VAL A 352 18.75 24.99 24.12
CA VAL A 352 20.21 24.90 24.26
C VAL A 352 20.84 26.04 23.47
N GLY A 353 21.13 27.14 24.17
CA GLY A 353 21.80 28.31 23.61
C GLY A 353 23.13 27.96 22.93
N ALA A 354 23.37 28.58 21.77
CA ALA A 354 24.52 28.32 20.90
C ALA A 354 25.87 28.53 21.60
N ALA A 355 26.69 27.49 21.70
CA ALA A 355 28.12 27.63 21.98
C ALA A 355 28.83 28.14 20.71
N ALA A 356 29.40 29.33 20.78
CA ALA A 356 30.11 29.98 19.69
C ALA A 356 31.31 29.14 19.21
N ALA A 357 31.44 29.02 17.88
CA ALA A 357 32.58 28.40 17.22
C ALA A 357 33.88 29.19 17.49
N THR A 358 34.85 28.58 18.18
CA THR A 358 36.23 29.06 18.21
C THR A 358 37.06 28.33 17.16
N SER A 359 37.56 29.09 16.19
CA SER A 359 38.50 28.68 15.15
C SER A 359 39.77 28.06 15.74
N THR A 360 40.12 26.84 15.33
CA THR A 360 41.42 26.24 15.63
C THR A 360 42.50 26.85 14.74
N ALA A 361 43.27 27.78 15.31
CA ALA A 361 44.54 28.21 14.75
C ALA A 361 45.56 27.05 14.79
N ALA A 362 46.26 26.84 13.68
CA ALA A 362 47.23 25.76 13.49
C ALA A 362 48.36 25.78 14.53
N TYR A 363 48.43 24.73 15.35
CA TYR A 363 49.57 24.45 16.23
C TYR A 363 50.58 23.56 15.50
N ARG A 364 51.75 24.12 15.15
CA ARG A 364 52.92 23.40 14.61
C ARG A 364 53.67 22.67 15.74
N PRO A 365 53.96 21.36 15.64
CA PRO A 365 54.73 20.66 16.66
C PRO A 365 56.22 21.02 16.59
N ARG A 366 56.82 21.43 17.70
CA ARG A 366 58.29 21.53 17.84
C ARG A 366 58.88 20.16 18.15
N HIS A 367 59.56 19.57 17.17
CA HIS A 367 60.50 18.46 17.33
C HIS A 367 61.57 18.82 18.38
N ARG A 368 61.72 18.01 19.43
CA ARG A 368 62.92 17.95 20.26
C ARG A 368 63.59 16.59 20.07
N SER A 369 64.61 16.55 19.23
CA SER A 369 65.48 15.39 19.08
C SER A 369 66.46 15.31 20.26
N ARG A 370 66.47 14.16 20.94
CA ARG A 370 67.50 13.78 21.91
C ARG A 370 68.80 13.48 21.17
N ILE A 371 69.87 14.21 21.49
CA ILE A 371 71.24 13.87 21.09
C ILE A 371 71.88 13.10 22.23
N MET A 372 72.43 11.93 21.90
CA MET A 372 73.23 11.08 22.80
C MET A 372 74.59 11.72 23.10
N ALA A 373 75.05 11.54 24.34
CA ALA A 373 76.43 11.79 24.73
C ALA A 373 77.36 10.70 24.19
N ARG A 374 78.53 11.09 23.68
CA ARG A 374 79.74 10.27 23.81
C ARG A 374 80.99 11.15 23.85
N SER A 375 81.74 10.96 24.91
CA SER A 375 83.03 11.50 25.29
C SER A 375 84.14 11.06 24.33
N TYR A 376 85.14 11.93 24.11
CA TYR A 376 86.54 11.51 23.98
C TYR A 376 87.46 12.61 24.54
N PHE A 377 88.25 12.24 25.53
CA PHE A 377 89.48 12.91 25.95
C PHE A 377 90.55 12.66 24.88
N ALA A 378 91.20 13.73 24.41
CA ALA A 378 92.64 13.86 24.15
C ALA A 378 92.89 15.27 23.57
#